data_AF-N6UL53-F1
#
_entry.id   AF-N6UL53-F1
#
_cell.length_a   1.000
_cell.length_b   1.000
_cell.length_c   1.000
_cell.angle_alpha   90.00
_cell.angle_beta   90.00
_cell.angle_gamma   90.00
#
_symmetry.space_group_name_H-M   'P 1'
#
loop_
_entity.id
_entity.type
_entity.pdbx_description
1 polymer ?
#
loop_
_entity_poly.entity_id
_entity_poly.type
_entity_poly.pdbx_seq_one_letter_code
_entity_poly.pdbx_strand_id
1 'polypeptide(L)'
;MTKAPRTVGAAKARPGDAVPRAQSMSAGRVTRNPFLNFLRDMRRNTQGMSPIEVTQRGAEIWRNMTRAQKEPYCQMARQAERRPRRNRRRRKHRQRKRRRH
;
A
#
# COMPACT_ATOMS: atom_id res chain seq x y z
N MET A 1 0.61 -32.65 -36.51
CA MET A 1 0.81 -31.64 -35.44
C MET A 1 1.57 -30.46 -36.03
N THR A 2 0.89 -29.37 -36.40
CA THR A 2 1.53 -28.15 -36.92
C THR A 2 0.85 -26.94 -36.29
N LYS A 3 1.54 -26.27 -35.35
CA LYS A 3 1.07 -25.00 -34.77
C LYS A 3 1.77 -23.86 -35.51
N ALA A 4 0.98 -22.98 -36.12
CA ALA A 4 1.45 -21.68 -36.61
C ALA A 4 1.82 -20.78 -35.41
N PRO A 5 2.90 -19.97 -35.48
CA PRO A 5 3.21 -19.00 -34.44
C PRO A 5 2.27 -17.79 -34.53
N ARG A 6 1.57 -17.49 -33.44
CA ARG A 6 0.78 -16.25 -33.31
C ARG A 6 1.74 -15.08 -33.13
N THR A 7 1.65 -14.12 -34.04
CA THR A 7 2.29 -12.81 -33.96
C THR A 7 1.90 -12.10 -32.68
N VAL A 8 2.88 -11.76 -31.84
CA VAL A 8 2.71 -10.89 -30.68
C VAL A 8 2.67 -9.45 -31.18
N GLY A 9 1.50 -8.83 -31.10
CA GLY A 9 1.30 -7.43 -31.43
C GLY A 9 2.20 -6.53 -30.57
N ALA A 10 2.99 -5.70 -31.24
CA ALA A 10 3.86 -4.71 -30.67
C ALA A 10 3.07 -3.73 -29.77
N ALA A 11 3.32 -3.78 -28.47
CA ALA A 11 2.87 -2.75 -27.55
C ALA A 11 3.74 -1.50 -27.76
N LYS A 12 3.16 -0.49 -28.39
CA LYS A 12 3.75 0.83 -28.63
C LYS A 12 4.20 1.44 -27.29
N ALA A 13 5.50 1.48 -27.05
CA ALA A 13 6.12 2.15 -25.90
C ALA A 13 5.82 3.65 -25.98
N ARG A 14 5.30 4.23 -24.89
CA ARG A 14 5.22 5.68 -24.71
C ARG A 14 6.54 6.16 -24.07
N PRO A 15 7.26 7.11 -24.69
CA PRO A 15 8.47 7.67 -24.10
C PRO A 15 8.07 8.79 -23.13
N GLY A 16 8.58 8.73 -21.91
CA GLY A 16 8.37 9.75 -20.89
C GLY A 16 8.34 9.12 -19.51
N ASP A 17 9.28 9.52 -18.67
CA ASP A 17 9.40 9.17 -17.23
C ASP A 17 10.06 7.83 -16.91
N ALA A 18 11.20 7.54 -17.54
CA ALA A 18 12.22 6.69 -16.94
C ALA A 18 12.99 7.47 -15.86
N VAL A 19 12.29 7.91 -14.80
CA VAL A 19 12.97 8.22 -13.54
C VAL A 19 13.26 6.87 -12.90
N PRO A 20 14.52 6.54 -12.55
CA PRO A 20 14.80 5.31 -11.84
C PRO A 20 13.96 5.34 -10.58
N ARG A 21 12.94 4.47 -10.52
CA ARG A 21 12.08 4.33 -9.36
C ARG A 21 12.96 3.67 -8.30
N ALA A 22 13.80 4.49 -7.67
CA ALA A 22 14.28 4.24 -6.33
C ALA A 22 13.04 3.75 -5.60
N GLN A 23 13.08 2.50 -5.16
CA GLN A 23 12.06 1.93 -4.32
C GLN A 23 12.19 2.63 -2.97
N SER A 24 11.95 3.95 -2.94
CA SER A 24 11.73 4.71 -1.73
C SER A 24 10.67 3.89 -1.02
N MET A 25 11.00 3.37 0.15
CA MET A 25 10.11 2.59 0.99
C MET A 25 8.92 3.49 1.30
N SER A 26 7.96 3.56 0.37
CA SER A 26 6.92 4.56 0.42
C SER A 26 6.05 4.06 1.55
N ALA A 27 6.16 4.72 2.69
CA ALA A 27 5.56 4.25 3.92
C ALA A 27 4.00 4.29 3.86
N GLY A 28 3.44 4.63 2.69
CA GLY A 28 2.02 4.70 2.45
C GLY A 28 1.45 6.06 2.82
N ARG A 29 0.21 6.29 2.43
CA ARG A 29 -0.53 7.51 2.77
C ARG A 29 -0.86 7.50 4.27
N VAL A 30 -0.94 8.70 4.88
CA VAL A 30 -1.52 8.87 6.22
C VAL A 30 -2.92 8.27 6.25
N THR A 31 -3.19 7.45 7.24
CA THR A 31 -4.48 6.78 7.41
C THR A 31 -5.24 7.35 8.60
N ARG A 32 -6.53 7.02 8.70
CA ARG A 32 -7.36 7.29 9.86
C ARG A 32 -7.08 6.40 11.07
N ASN A 33 -6.11 5.49 10.96
CA ASN A 33 -5.70 4.64 12.07
C ASN A 33 -4.37 5.18 12.64
N PRO A 34 -4.37 5.69 13.88
CA PRO A 34 -3.17 6.21 14.55
C PRO A 34 -2.03 5.18 14.57
N PHE A 35 -2.35 3.91 14.82
CA PHE A 35 -1.37 2.84 14.89
C PHE A 35 -0.68 2.60 13.53
N LEU A 36 -1.43 2.64 12.42
CA LEU A 36 -0.84 2.48 11.10
C LEU A 36 0.05 3.68 10.73
N ASN A 37 -0.27 4.88 11.24
CA ASN A 37 0.59 6.06 11.07
C ASN A 37 1.89 5.92 11.88
N PHE A 38 1.84 5.31 13.07
CA PHE A 38 3.04 4.98 13.83
C PHE A 38 3.91 3.92 13.11
N LEU A 39 3.29 2.82 12.65
CA LEU A 39 4.02 1.79 11.89
C LEU A 39 4.64 2.36 10.61
N ARG A 40 3.99 3.36 10.01
CA ARG A 40 4.51 4.07 8.86
C ARG A 40 5.84 4.75 9.17
N ASP A 41 5.91 5.51 10.24
CA ASP A 41 7.12 6.23 10.62
C ASP A 41 8.20 5.25 11.12
N MET A 42 7.79 4.19 11.82
CA MET A 42 8.71 3.14 12.25
C MET A 42 9.37 2.41 11.07
N ARG A 43 8.62 2.10 10.00
CA ARG A 43 9.18 1.51 8.76
C ARG A 43 10.22 2.39 8.07
N ARG A 44 10.10 3.71 8.19
CA ARG A 44 11.09 4.64 7.63
C ARG A 44 12.40 4.56 8.39
N ASN A 45 12.32 4.34 9.71
CA ASN A 45 13.48 4.29 10.58
C ASN A 45 14.14 2.90 10.63
N THR A 46 13.40 1.84 10.33
CA THR A 46 13.91 0.46 10.31
C THR A 46 14.09 -0.01 8.86
N GLN A 47 15.21 0.36 8.23
CA GLN A 47 15.58 -0.19 6.93
C GLN A 47 16.02 -1.64 7.10
N GLY A 48 15.39 -2.56 6.35
CA GLY A 48 15.80 -3.98 6.30
C GLY A 48 14.96 -4.96 7.12
N MET A 49 14.03 -4.50 7.97
CA MET A 49 13.13 -5.41 8.71
C MET A 49 11.97 -5.88 7.84
N SER A 50 11.58 -7.14 8.03
CA SER A 50 10.41 -7.70 7.36
C SER A 50 9.15 -6.93 7.78
N PRO A 51 8.17 -6.72 6.87
CA PRO A 51 6.87 -6.17 7.21
C PRO A 51 6.19 -6.81 8.42
N ILE A 52 6.42 -8.11 8.64
CA ILE A 52 5.86 -8.88 9.75
C ILE A 52 6.52 -8.46 11.08
N GLU A 53 7.85 -8.43 11.11
CA GLU A 53 8.64 -8.05 12.29
C GLU A 53 8.36 -6.61 12.73
N VAL A 54 8.29 -5.69 11.77
CA VAL A 54 7.86 -4.30 12.01
C VAL A 54 6.48 -4.28 12.66
N THR A 55 5.55 -5.12 12.21
CA THR A 55 4.19 -5.11 12.78
C THR A 55 4.18 -5.65 14.20
N GLN A 56 4.93 -6.72 14.47
CA GLN A 56 5.04 -7.33 15.79
C GLN A 56 5.71 -6.37 16.80
N ARG A 57 6.93 -5.92 16.49
CA ARG A 57 7.69 -4.99 17.34
C ARG A 57 6.96 -3.66 17.50
N GLY A 58 6.35 -3.16 16.42
CA GLY A 58 5.56 -1.94 16.47
C GLY A 58 4.31 -2.08 17.33
N ALA A 59 3.66 -3.25 17.35
CA ALA A 59 2.53 -3.50 18.23
C ALA A 59 2.92 -3.53 19.72
N GLU A 60 4.12 -4.02 20.06
CA GLU A 60 4.65 -3.98 21.43
C GLU A 60 4.97 -2.55 21.86
N ILE A 61 5.73 -1.81 21.05
CA ILE A 61 6.06 -0.40 21.32
C ILE A 61 4.78 0.43 21.45
N TRP A 62 3.83 0.24 20.54
CA TRP A 62 2.56 0.96 20.59
C TRP A 62 1.75 0.64 21.84
N ARG A 63 1.74 -0.61 22.34
CA ARG A 63 1.07 -0.95 23.59
C ARG A 63 1.70 -0.22 24.79
N ASN A 64 3.03 -0.13 24.80
CA ASN A 64 3.79 0.50 25.89
C ASN A 64 3.87 2.03 25.80
N MET A 65 3.54 2.63 24.65
CA MET A 65 3.51 4.08 24.49
C MET A 65 2.43 4.74 25.36
N THR A 66 2.78 5.88 25.97
CA THR A 66 1.84 6.71 26.73
C THR A 66 0.85 7.41 25.82
N ARG A 67 -0.27 7.90 26.38
CA ARG A 67 -1.29 8.63 25.62
C ARG A 67 -0.72 9.88 24.95
N ALA A 68 0.21 10.58 25.62
CA ALA A 68 0.89 11.75 25.08
C ALA A 68 1.72 11.40 23.83
N GLN A 69 2.42 10.26 23.83
CA GLN A 69 3.20 9.79 22.68
C GLN A 69 2.32 9.34 21.51
N LYS A 70 1.10 8.87 21.80
CA LYS A 70 0.10 8.46 20.79
C LYS A 70 -0.65 9.65 20.18
N GLU A 71 -0.78 10.75 20.93
CA GLU A 71 -1.56 11.92 20.55
C GLU A 71 -1.22 12.51 19.17
N PRO A 72 0.06 12.69 18.77
CA PRO A 72 0.36 13.18 17.42
C PRO A 72 -0.19 12.27 16.31
N TYR A 73 -0.13 10.95 16.51
CA TYR A 73 -0.69 9.98 15.58
C TYR A 73 -2.23 9.98 15.59
N CYS A 74 -2.84 10.24 16.75
CA CYS A 74 -4.28 10.43 16.89
C CYS A 74 -4.76 11.68 16.16
N GLN A 75 -4.04 12.80 16.26
CA GLN A 75 -4.34 14.03 15.53
C GLN A 75 -4.21 13.84 14.02
N MET A 76 -3.12 13.21 13.55
CA MET A 76 -2.96 12.84 12.14
C MET A 76 -4.11 11.97 11.64
N ALA A 77 -4.55 11.01 12.46
CA ALA A 77 -5.66 10.14 12.13
C ALA A 77 -7.00 10.90 12.05
N ARG A 78 -7.23 11.88 12.94
CA ARG A 78 -8.42 12.74 12.92
C ARG A 78 -8.47 13.61 11.66
N GLN A 79 -7.32 14.16 11.25
CA GLN A 79 -7.20 15.02 10.06
C GLN A 79 -7.20 14.23 8.75
N ALA A 80 -6.93 12.92 8.79
CA ALA A 80 -6.87 12.11 7.58
C ALA A 80 -8.23 11.99 6.87
N GLU A 81 -8.24 12.34 5.58
CA GLU A 81 -9.42 12.29 4.72
C GLU A 81 -10.11 10.92 4.74
N ARG A 82 -11.45 10.94 4.80
CA ARG A 82 -12.26 9.73 4.67
C ARG A 82 -12.18 9.22 3.24
N ARG A 83 -11.59 8.04 3.06
CA ARG A 83 -11.65 7.39 1.74
C ARG A 83 -13.11 7.05 1.40
N PRO A 84 -13.60 7.41 0.21
CA PRO A 84 -14.89 6.93 -0.25
C PRO A 84 -14.87 5.41 -0.30
N ARG A 85 -15.91 4.77 0.24
CA ARG A 85 -16.02 3.31 0.24
C ARG A 85 -15.94 2.84 -1.21
N ARG A 86 -14.89 2.09 -1.57
CA ARG A 86 -14.70 1.57 -2.93
C ARG A 86 -15.95 0.78 -3.33
N ASN A 87 -16.70 1.29 -4.31
CA ASN A 87 -18.00 0.75 -4.69
C ASN A 87 -17.88 -0.75 -5.02
N ARG A 88 -18.46 -1.61 -4.18
CA ARG A 88 -18.39 -3.07 -4.28
C ARG A 88 -18.91 -3.58 -5.63
N ARG A 89 -19.82 -2.83 -6.27
CA ARG A 89 -20.42 -3.16 -7.58
C ARG A 89 -19.37 -3.31 -8.68
N ARG A 90 -18.35 -2.43 -8.72
CA ARG A 90 -17.30 -2.45 -9.77
C ARG A 90 -16.35 -3.65 -9.64
N ARG A 91 -16.18 -4.21 -8.43
CA ARG A 91 -15.38 -5.42 -8.19
C ARG A 91 -16.08 -6.69 -8.68
N LYS A 92 -17.38 -6.85 -8.38
CA LYS A 92 -18.17 -8.01 -8.82
C LYS A 92 -18.21 -8.13 -10.35
N HIS A 93 -18.36 -7.00 -11.05
CA HIS A 93 -18.34 -6.97 -12.52
C HIS A 93 -17.00 -7.46 -13.10
N ARG A 94 -15.87 -6.98 -12.57
CA ARG A 94 -14.53 -7.43 -13.02
C ARG A 94 -14.27 -8.91 -12.71
N GLN A 95 -14.72 -9.41 -11.57
CA GLN A 95 -14.58 -10.83 -11.21
C GLN A 95 -15.41 -11.73 -12.13
N ARG A 96 -16.64 -11.34 -12.46
CA ARG A 96 -17.49 -12.08 -13.42
C ARG A 96 -16.87 -12.14 -14.81
N LYS A 97 -16.29 -11.04 -15.31
CA LYS A 97 -15.64 -11.00 -16.64
C LYS A 97 -14.43 -11.94 -16.72
N ARG A 98 -13.68 -12.10 -15.63
CA ARG A 98 -12.51 -12.97 -15.55
C ARG A 98 -12.82 -14.46 -15.45
N ARG A 99 -14.05 -14.84 -15.05
CA ARG A 99 -14.48 -16.24 -14.95
C ARG A 99 -15.12 -16.77 -16.24
N ARG A 100 -15.25 -15.92 -17.27
CA ARG A 100 -15.91 -16.24 -18.54
C ARG A 100 -14.92 -16.46 -19.69
N HIS A 101 -13.62 -16.34 -19.43
CA HIS A 101 -12.52 -16.70 -20.32
C HIS A 101 -11.68 -17.75 -19.59
#